data_AF-A0A847FJE8-F1
#
_entry.id   AF-A0A847FJE8-F1
#
_cell.length_a   1.000
_cell.length_b   1.000
_cell.length_c   1.000
_cell.angle_alpha   90.00
_cell.angle_beta   90.00
_cell.angle_gamma   90.00
#
_symmetry.space_group_name_H-M   'P 1'
#
loop_
_entity.id
_entity.type
_entity.pdbx_description
1 polymer ?
#
loop_
_entity_poly.entity_id
_entity_poly.type
_entity_poly.pdbx_seq_one_letter_code
_entity_poly.pdbx_strand_id
1 'polypeptide(L)'
;MERVWQAAEVAMPGLREAAGLVLPGTPVTFQRFTHRAWGWVGGFPQTSLWRAWSPRLAPGLWLVGDSIFPGQSIPAVALGGMRVAAEILARA
;
A
#
# COMPACT_ATOMS: atom_id res chain seq x y z
N MET A 1 -3.81 -20.97 -7.85
CA MET A 1 -4.80 -20.37 -8.77
C MET A 1 -6.13 -21.09 -8.74
N GLU A 2 -6.16 -22.43 -8.73
CA GLU A 2 -7.42 -23.20 -8.75
C GLU A 2 -8.44 -22.78 -7.68
N ARG A 3 -8.02 -22.59 -6.42
CA ARG A 3 -8.93 -22.09 -5.36
C ARG A 3 -9.53 -20.71 -5.65
N VAL A 4 -8.80 -19.84 -6.34
CA VAL A 4 -9.28 -18.49 -6.72
C VAL A 4 -10.33 -18.62 -7.81
N TRP A 5 -10.12 -19.51 -8.80
CA TRP A 5 -11.12 -19.79 -9.83
C TRP A 5 -12.40 -20.37 -9.24
N GLN A 6 -12.28 -21.37 -8.36
CA GLN A 6 -13.43 -21.96 -7.70
C GLN A 6 -14.25 -20.92 -6.92
N ALA A 7 -13.58 -20.03 -6.18
CA ALA A 7 -14.27 -18.96 -5.46
C ALA A 7 -14.92 -17.93 -6.40
N ALA A 8 -14.26 -17.58 -7.51
CA ALA A 8 -14.78 -16.60 -8.45
C ALA A 8 -15.99 -17.14 -9.24
N GLU A 9 -15.97 -18.41 -9.64
CA GLU A 9 -17.07 -19.11 -10.33
C GLU A 9 -18.34 -19.19 -9.46
N VAL A 10 -18.22 -19.22 -8.13
CA VAL A 10 -19.39 -19.14 -7.22
C VAL A 10 -20.12 -17.81 -7.37
N ALA A 11 -19.39 -16.69 -7.52
CA ALA A 11 -19.97 -15.37 -7.68
C ALA A 11 -20.37 -15.07 -9.13
N MET A 12 -19.65 -15.65 -10.10
CA MET A 12 -19.83 -15.41 -11.53
C MET A 12 -19.57 -16.69 -12.33
N PRO A 13 -20.61 -17.52 -12.56
CA PRO A 13 -20.49 -18.75 -13.33
C PRO A 13 -19.99 -18.52 -14.75
N GLY A 14 -19.05 -19.35 -15.22
CA GLY A 14 -18.48 -19.23 -16.57
C GLY A 14 -17.41 -18.14 -16.73
N LEU A 15 -17.04 -17.46 -15.64
CA LEU A 15 -15.98 -16.44 -15.67
C LEU A 15 -14.67 -16.98 -16.23
N ARG A 16 -14.28 -18.21 -15.87
CA ARG A 16 -13.01 -18.78 -16.33
C ARG A 16 -12.98 -18.98 -17.84
N GLU A 17 -14.10 -19.40 -18.43
CA GLU A 17 -14.22 -19.62 -19.87
C GLU A 17 -14.26 -18.28 -20.63
N ALA A 18 -14.94 -17.27 -20.07
CA ALA A 18 -15.04 -15.93 -20.66
C ALA A 18 -13.75 -15.09 -20.52
N ALA A 19 -12.78 -15.50 -19.70
CA ALA A 19 -11.57 -14.72 -19.44
C ALA A 19 -10.58 -14.74 -20.61
N GLY A 20 -10.59 -13.70 -21.44
CA GLY A 20 -9.65 -13.54 -22.57
C GLY A 20 -8.21 -13.15 -22.17
N LEU A 21 -8.00 -12.66 -20.94
CA LEU A 21 -6.68 -12.35 -20.39
C LEU A 21 -6.67 -12.61 -18.88
N VAL A 22 -5.64 -13.31 -18.43
CA VAL A 22 -5.44 -13.61 -17.00
C VAL A 22 -4.03 -13.19 -16.59
N LEU A 23 -3.94 -12.20 -15.69
CA LEU A 23 -2.67 -11.71 -15.14
C LEU A 23 -2.57 -12.08 -13.66
N PRO A 24 -1.88 -13.17 -13.30
CA PRO A 24 -1.75 -13.58 -11.91
C PRO A 24 -0.90 -12.58 -11.10
N GLY A 25 -1.44 -12.15 -9.96
CA GLY A 25 -0.74 -11.35 -8.97
C GLY A 25 -0.34 -12.18 -7.75
N THR A 26 0.91 -12.04 -7.31
CA THR A 26 1.40 -12.59 -6.04
C THR A 26 2.13 -11.48 -5.26
N PRO A 27 2.51 -11.67 -3.98
CA PRO A 27 3.40 -10.74 -3.30
C PRO A 27 4.69 -10.45 -4.09
N VAL A 28 5.24 -11.42 -4.82
CA VAL A 28 6.41 -11.20 -5.70
C VAL A 28 6.10 -10.18 -6.80
N THR A 29 4.87 -10.18 -7.34
CA THR A 29 4.41 -9.18 -8.31
C THR A 29 4.42 -7.77 -7.70
N PHE A 30 3.88 -7.62 -6.49
CA PHE A 30 3.93 -6.34 -5.78
C PHE A 30 5.37 -5.90 -5.50
N GLN A 31 6.22 -6.79 -4.98
CA GLN A 31 7.62 -6.46 -4.72
C GLN A 31 8.35 -6.02 -5.99
N ARG A 32 8.11 -6.69 -7.12
CA ARG A 32 8.74 -6.36 -8.40
C ARG A 32 8.33 -4.99 -8.92
N PHE A 33 7.03 -4.68 -8.94
CA PHE A 33 6.52 -3.48 -9.63
C PHE A 33 6.38 -2.26 -8.72
N THR A 34 6.29 -2.46 -7.40
CA THR A 34 6.10 -1.37 -6.44
C THR A 34 7.28 -1.21 -5.47
N HIS A 35 8.32 -2.04 -5.63
CA HIS A 35 9.50 -2.09 -4.75
C HIS A 35 9.17 -2.29 -3.26
N ARG A 36 7.98 -2.81 -2.95
CA ARG A 36 7.55 -3.05 -1.58
C ARG A 36 8.24 -4.28 -1.04
N ALA A 37 8.94 -4.11 0.08
CA ALA A 37 9.57 -5.21 0.78
C ALA A 37 8.54 -6.32 1.06
N TRP A 38 8.93 -7.56 0.76
CA TRP A 38 8.09 -8.77 0.89
C TRP A 38 6.75 -8.73 0.13
N GLY A 39 6.54 -7.77 -0.77
CA GLY A 39 5.29 -7.62 -1.51
C GLY A 39 4.10 -7.16 -0.67
N TRP A 40 4.35 -6.57 0.50
CA TRP A 40 3.28 -6.16 1.42
C TRP A 40 2.47 -4.99 0.87
N VAL A 41 1.16 -5.21 0.70
CA VAL A 41 0.21 -4.18 0.27
C VAL A 41 -0.35 -3.49 1.51
N GLY A 42 -0.14 -2.18 1.63
CA GLY A 42 -0.55 -1.38 2.79
C GLY A 42 0.59 -0.97 3.72
N GLY A 43 1.80 -1.53 3.59
CA GLY A 43 2.93 -1.16 4.45
C GLY A 43 3.08 -2.04 5.66
N PHE A 44 3.76 -1.53 6.69
CA PHE A 44 3.92 -2.28 7.93
C PHE A 44 2.56 -2.50 8.58
N PRO A 45 2.31 -3.68 9.18
CA PRO A 45 1.08 -3.94 9.91
C PRO A 45 0.83 -2.84 10.95
N GLN A 46 -0.30 -2.14 10.85
CA GLN A 46 -0.74 -1.20 11.88
C GLN A 46 -1.27 -1.98 13.09
N THR A 47 -0.37 -2.34 13.99
CA THR A 47 -0.71 -2.98 15.28
C THR A 47 -0.92 -1.97 16.41
N SER A 48 -0.53 -0.71 16.20
CA SER A 48 -0.72 0.40 17.13
C SER A 48 -0.66 1.74 16.39
N LEU A 49 -1.48 2.70 16.81
CA LEU A 49 -1.44 4.07 16.30
C LEU A 49 -0.16 4.83 16.71
N TRP A 50 0.53 4.35 17.76
CA TRP A 50 1.70 5.01 18.33
C TRP A 50 3.04 4.48 17.78
N ARG A 51 3.00 3.45 16.92
CA ARG A 51 4.20 2.79 16.38
C ARG A 51 4.55 3.24 14.96
N ALA A 52 4.04 4.38 14.53
CA ALA A 52 4.36 4.95 13.21
C ALA A 52 5.76 5.57 13.20
N TRP A 53 6.39 5.61 12.03
CA TRP A 53 7.67 6.28 11.86
C TRP A 53 7.50 7.80 11.94
N SER A 54 8.54 8.49 12.42
CA SER A 54 8.63 9.94 12.31
C SER A 54 8.75 10.33 10.83
N PRO A 55 8.03 11.36 10.36
CA PRO A 55 8.20 11.88 9.01
C PRO A 55 9.54 12.58 8.79
N ARG A 56 10.23 13.03 9.84
CA ARG A 56 11.57 13.65 9.71
C ARG A 56 12.63 12.61 10.04
N LEU A 57 13.43 12.23 9.05
CA LEU A 57 14.49 11.23 9.20
C LEU A 57 15.85 11.87 9.49
N ALA A 58 16.13 13.02 8.88
CA ALA A 58 17.37 13.79 9.06
C ALA A 58 17.16 15.26 8.66
N PRO A 59 18.12 16.17 8.88
CA PRO A 59 18.07 17.53 8.32
C PRO A 59 17.90 17.48 6.79
N GLY A 60 16.87 18.17 6.28
CA GLY A 60 16.55 18.18 4.85
C GLY A 60 15.95 16.89 4.28
N LEU A 61 15.76 15.84 5.10
CA LEU A 61 15.24 14.54 4.65
C LEU A 61 13.93 14.18 5.35
N TRP A 62 12.88 14.04 4.55
CA TRP A 62 11.53 13.74 5.00
C TRP A 62 10.99 12.47 4.34
N LEU A 63 10.16 11.75 5.09
CA LEU A 63 9.45 10.55 4.68
C LEU A 63 7.95 10.85 4.56
N VAL A 64 7.35 10.36 3.48
CA VAL A 64 5.90 10.36 3.24
C VAL A 64 5.44 8.96 2.87
N GLY A 65 4.13 8.73 2.89
CA GLY A 65 3.53 7.43 2.57
C GLY A 65 2.87 6.76 3.77
N ASP A 66 2.59 5.48 3.63
CA ASP A 66 1.81 4.67 4.60
C ASP A 66 2.61 4.25 5.85
N SER A 67 3.90 4.57 5.90
CA SER A 67 4.79 4.22 7.02
C SER A 67 4.84 5.28 8.13
N ILE A 68 4.31 6.47 7.87
CA ILE A 68 4.17 7.56 8.84
C ILE A 68 2.70 7.69 9.27
N PHE A 69 2.45 8.30 10.44
CA PHE A 69 1.07 8.61 10.85
C PHE A 69 0.42 9.58 9.83
N PRO A 70 -0.83 9.32 9.37
CA PRO A 70 -1.85 8.41 9.93
C PRO A 70 -1.79 6.91 9.55
N GLY A 71 -0.97 6.52 8.57
CA GLY A 71 -0.75 5.12 8.21
C GLY A 71 -1.37 4.67 6.88
N GLN A 72 -1.91 3.46 6.85
CA GLN A 72 -2.36 2.79 5.63
C GLN A 72 -3.67 3.42 5.09
N SER A 73 -3.91 3.28 3.78
CA SER A 73 -5.03 3.82 2.97
C SER A 73 -4.69 5.07 2.17
N ILE A 74 -5.44 5.28 1.07
CA ILE A 74 -5.31 6.46 0.21
C ILE A 74 -5.54 7.76 1.00
N PRO A 75 -6.64 7.92 1.78
CA PRO A 75 -6.85 9.14 2.56
C PRO A 75 -5.76 9.38 3.60
N ALA A 76 -5.31 8.34 4.31
CA ALA A 76 -4.28 8.47 5.33
C ALA A 76 -2.94 8.94 4.72
N VAL A 77 -2.53 8.35 3.60
CA VAL A 77 -1.32 8.75 2.87
C VAL A 77 -1.42 10.20 2.39
N ALA A 78 -2.57 10.60 1.83
CA ALA A 78 -2.78 11.97 1.37
C ALA A 78 -2.72 12.98 2.53
N LEU A 79 -3.41 12.70 3.64
CA LEU A 79 -3.36 13.52 4.86
C LEU A 79 -1.95 13.62 5.43
N GLY A 80 -1.22 12.49 5.49
CA GLY A 80 0.17 12.45 5.92
C GLY A 80 1.08 13.31 5.06
N GLY A 81 0.94 13.24 3.74
CA GLY A 81 1.67 14.08 2.79
C GLY A 81 1.40 15.58 2.97
N MET A 82 0.13 15.98 3.10
CA MET A 82 -0.25 17.38 3.36
C MET A 82 0.35 17.91 4.67
N ARG A 83 0.32 17.09 5.73
CA ARG A 83 0.94 17.44 7.02
C ARG A 83 2.45 17.65 6.90
N VAL A 84 3.16 16.75 6.22
CA VAL A 84 4.61 16.87 6.01
C VAL A 84 4.94 18.11 5.18
N ALA A 85 4.18 18.40 4.13
CA ALA A 85 4.36 19.60 3.32
C ALA A 85 4.18 20.88 4.16
N ALA A 86 3.13 20.95 4.99
CA ALA A 86 2.90 22.09 5.88
C ALA A 86 4.05 22.28 6.89
N GLU A 87 4.59 21.19 7.45
CA GLU A 87 5.73 21.25 8.38
C GLU A 87 7.01 21.73 7.71
N ILE A 88 7.26 21.32 6.46
CA ILE A 88 8.41 21.81 5.68
C ILE A 88 8.27 23.32 5.41
N LEU A 89 7.10 23.76 4.96
CA LEU A 89 6.85 25.17 4.63
C LEU A 89 6.93 26.09 5.85
N ALA A 90 6.48 25.64 7.02
CA ALA A 90 6.57 26.42 8.26
C ALA A 90 8.01 26.61 8.78
N ARG A 91 8.98 25.88 8.22
CA ARG A 91 10.40 25.92 8.60
C ARG A 91 11.29 26.57 7.54
N ALA A 92 10.73 26.90 6.37
CA ALA A 92 11.43 27.54 5.26
C ALA A 92 11.55 29.06 5.46
#